data_AF-A0A0C1IZ08-F1
#
_entry.id   AF-A0A0C1IZ08-F1
#
_cell.length_a   1.000
_cell.length_b   1.000
_cell.length_c   1.000
_cell.angle_alpha   90.00
_cell.angle_beta   90.00
_cell.angle_gamma   90.00
#
_symmetry.space_group_name_H-M   'P 1'
#
loop_
_entity.id
_entity.type
_entity.pdbx_description
1 polymer ?
#
loop_
_entity_poly.entity_id
_entity_poly.type
_entity_poly.pdbx_seq_one_letter_code
_entity_poly.pdbx_strand_id
1 'polypeptide(L)'
;MTATSQEIYSLAQSLKNGNPFWRAALLRTNGAHVIKGSRHPSDRNDLDAQRWRITIHGITGEGWSHQEALNNWIRWADWHHKMDLSRRATDHRVDCPYNGQGLPEDAMRQAPAPETLPQAKAEEAPTLELAGGASPGSL
;
A
#
# COMPACT_ATOMS: atom_id res chain seq x y z
N MET A 1 18.96 14.04 -12.71
CA MET A 1 17.72 14.13 -11.93
C MET A 1 17.78 13.07 -10.85
N THR A 2 17.56 13.42 -9.59
CA THR A 2 17.50 12.47 -8.47
C THR A 2 16.10 11.86 -8.44
N ALA A 3 15.99 10.54 -8.30
CA ALA A 3 14.68 9.89 -8.15
C ALA A 3 14.02 10.30 -6.83
N THR A 4 12.72 10.48 -6.87
CA THR A 4 11.89 10.78 -5.70
C THR A 4 11.73 9.55 -4.80
N SER A 5 11.47 9.75 -3.51
CA SER A 5 11.22 8.65 -2.56
C SER A 5 10.07 7.73 -3.01
N GLN A 6 9.04 8.30 -3.64
CA GLN A 6 7.90 7.54 -4.16
C GLN A 6 8.27 6.68 -5.37
N GLU A 7 9.13 7.15 -6.27
CA GLU A 7 9.65 6.36 -7.40
C GLU A 7 10.53 5.21 -6.92
N ILE A 8 11.36 5.46 -5.91
CA ILE A 8 12.20 4.43 -5.29
C ILE A 8 11.32 3.34 -4.65
N TYR A 9 10.27 3.75 -3.93
CA TYR A 9 9.34 2.81 -3.29
C TYR A 9 8.52 2.02 -4.31
N SER A 10 7.99 2.67 -5.35
CA SER A 10 7.21 1.97 -6.38
C SER A 10 8.06 0.93 -7.10
N LEU A 11 9.31 1.28 -7.44
CA LEU A 11 10.28 0.35 -8.01
C LEU A 11 10.55 -0.83 -7.07
N ALA A 12 10.71 -0.58 -5.77
CA ALA A 12 10.92 -1.64 -4.78
C ALA A 12 9.73 -2.61 -4.73
N GLN A 13 8.48 -2.11 -4.77
CA GLN A 13 7.29 -2.96 -4.81
C GLN A 13 7.19 -3.75 -6.12
N SER A 14 7.50 -3.15 -7.27
CA SER A 14 7.55 -3.85 -8.55
C SER A 14 8.62 -4.95 -8.58
N LEU A 15 9.81 -4.68 -8.04
CA LEU A 15 10.88 -5.68 -7.93
C LEU A 15 10.50 -6.80 -6.97
N LYS A 16 9.86 -6.50 -5.84
CA LYS A 16 9.41 -7.48 -4.85
C LYS A 16 8.41 -8.48 -5.46
N ASN A 17 7.41 -7.97 -6.18
CA ASN A 17 6.31 -8.79 -6.71
C ASN A 17 6.55 -9.33 -8.13
N GLY A 18 7.54 -8.79 -8.85
CA GLY A 18 7.85 -9.20 -10.22
C GLY A 18 8.47 -10.59 -10.32
N ASN A 19 8.26 -11.26 -11.45
CA ASN A 19 8.96 -12.49 -11.80
C ASN A 19 10.45 -12.20 -12.14
N PRO A 20 11.33 -13.22 -12.20
CA PRO A 20 12.77 -13.01 -12.43
C PRO A 20 13.10 -12.24 -13.72
N PHE A 21 12.37 -12.48 -14.81
CA PHE A 21 12.55 -11.78 -16.07
C PHE A 21 12.20 -10.30 -15.97
N TRP A 22 11.03 -10.00 -15.38
CA TRP A 22 10.59 -8.63 -15.13
C TRP A 22 11.52 -7.89 -14.18
N ARG A 23 12.03 -8.56 -13.14
CA ARG A 23 13.06 -7.98 -12.26
C ARG A 23 14.31 -7.57 -13.04
N ALA A 24 14.83 -8.44 -13.88
CA ALA A 24 16.00 -8.12 -14.71
C ALA A 24 15.72 -6.95 -15.67
N ALA A 25 14.54 -6.91 -16.28
CA ALA A 25 14.12 -5.81 -17.14
C ALA A 25 14.04 -4.48 -16.36
N LEU A 26 13.40 -4.48 -15.18
CA LEU A 26 13.28 -3.31 -14.30
C LEU A 26 14.64 -2.80 -13.83
N LEU A 27 15.56 -3.70 -13.47
CA LEU A 27 16.93 -3.31 -13.12
C LEU A 27 17.60 -2.60 -14.30
N ARG A 28 17.48 -3.15 -15.51
CA ARG A 28 18.09 -2.55 -16.70
C ARG A 28 17.50 -1.18 -17.05
N THR A 29 16.17 -1.05 -17.03
CA THR A 29 15.49 0.20 -17.40
C THR A 29 15.73 1.33 -16.40
N ASN A 30 15.93 0.99 -15.12
CA ASN A 30 16.21 1.97 -14.07
C ASN A 30 17.72 2.21 -13.86
N GLY A 31 18.57 1.75 -14.78
CA GLY A 31 20.01 1.99 -14.74
C GLY A 31 20.71 1.33 -13.56
N ALA A 32 20.27 0.15 -13.14
CA ALA A 32 20.89 -0.57 -12.04
C ALA A 32 22.34 -0.95 -12.36
N HIS A 33 23.25 -0.62 -11.45
CA HIS A 33 24.63 -1.07 -11.49
C HIS A 33 24.75 -2.35 -10.67
N VAL A 34 24.89 -3.49 -11.35
CA VAL A 34 25.08 -4.81 -10.73
C VAL A 34 26.55 -5.20 -10.87
N ILE A 35 27.24 -5.34 -9.74
CA ILE A 35 28.66 -5.68 -9.68
C ILE A 35 28.82 -6.95 -8.86
N LYS A 36 29.63 -7.88 -9.37
CA LYS A 36 30.12 -9.03 -8.61
C LYS A 36 31.51 -8.71 -8.06
N GLY A 37 31.67 -8.80 -6.75
CA GLY A 37 32.89 -8.51 -6.01
C GLY A 37 32.64 -7.74 -4.72
N SER A 38 33.35 -8.10 -3.65
CA SER A 38 33.31 -7.34 -2.41
C SER A 38 34.15 -6.07 -2.49
N ARG A 39 33.66 -4.97 -1.91
CA ARG A 39 34.53 -3.82 -1.53
C ARG A 39 34.54 -3.63 -0.02
N HIS A 40 34.03 -4.60 0.74
CA HIS A 40 33.97 -4.49 2.18
C HIS A 40 35.38 -4.69 2.76
N PRO A 41 35.86 -3.83 3.67
CA PRO A 41 37.22 -3.94 4.22
C PRO A 41 37.52 -5.29 4.88
N SER A 42 36.51 -5.95 5.48
CA SER A 42 36.66 -7.28 6.07
C SER A 42 37.03 -8.36 5.07
N ASP A 43 36.62 -8.18 3.82
CA ASP A 43 36.78 -9.19 2.77
C ASP A 43 38.07 -8.93 1.97
N ARG A 44 38.87 -7.93 2.36
CA ARG A 44 40.13 -7.58 1.68
C ARG A 44 41.13 -8.74 1.60
N ASN A 45 41.07 -9.64 2.58
CA ASN A 45 41.95 -10.80 2.68
C ASN A 45 41.25 -12.11 2.24
N ASP A 46 39.96 -12.05 1.94
CA ASP A 46 39.19 -13.21 1.46
C ASP A 46 39.01 -13.08 -0.06
N LEU A 47 39.93 -13.69 -0.79
CA LEU A 47 39.94 -13.66 -2.26
C LEU A 47 38.75 -14.43 -2.87
N ASP A 48 38.10 -15.29 -2.07
CA ASP A 48 36.93 -16.07 -2.48
C ASP A 48 35.62 -15.38 -2.09
N ALA A 49 35.66 -14.26 -1.35
CA ALA A 49 34.48 -13.49 -0.97
C ALA A 49 33.79 -12.86 -2.19
N GLN A 50 32.86 -13.61 -2.78
CA GLN A 50 32.04 -13.15 -3.90
C GLN A 50 30.74 -12.52 -3.38
N ARG A 51 30.76 -11.22 -3.10
CA ARG A 51 29.54 -10.46 -2.84
C ARG A 51 28.92 -9.90 -4.11
N TRP A 52 27.61 -9.77 -4.10
CA TRP A 52 26.83 -9.06 -5.10
C TRP A 52 26.49 -7.68 -4.57
N ARG A 53 26.61 -6.67 -5.43
CA ARG A 53 26.19 -5.30 -5.16
C ARG A 53 25.23 -4.85 -6.24
N ILE A 54 24.08 -4.32 -5.83
CA ILE A 54 23.09 -3.70 -6.71
C ILE A 54 22.91 -2.25 -6.26
N THR A 55 23.22 -1.31 -7.14
CA THR A 55 23.02 0.13 -6.90
C THR A 55 21.99 0.69 -7.86
N ILE A 56 20.94 1.32 -7.33
CA ILE A 56 19.87 1.96 -8.10
C ILE A 56 19.46 3.23 -7.36
N HIS A 57 19.36 4.35 -8.08
CA HIS A 57 18.98 5.66 -7.52
C HIS A 57 19.80 6.09 -6.29
N GLY A 58 21.08 5.71 -6.22
CA GLY A 58 21.97 6.02 -5.10
C GLY A 58 21.82 5.12 -3.88
N ILE A 59 20.83 4.22 -3.84
CA ILE A 59 20.69 3.20 -2.81
C ILE A 59 21.44 1.94 -3.23
N THR A 60 22.20 1.36 -2.30
CA THR A 60 23.01 0.16 -2.53
C THR A 60 22.53 -0.99 -1.66
N GLY A 61 22.24 -2.13 -2.28
CA GLY A 61 22.03 -3.41 -1.61
C GLY A 61 23.21 -4.34 -1.86
N GLU A 62 23.69 -4.99 -0.81
CA GLU A 62 24.80 -5.95 -0.87
C GLU A 62 24.36 -7.29 -0.30
N GLY A 63 24.90 -8.40 -0.79
CA GLY A 63 24.60 -9.74 -0.28
C GLY A 63 25.56 -10.78 -0.85
N TRP A 64 25.52 -12.01 -0.33
CA TRP A 64 26.34 -13.13 -0.81
C TRP A 64 25.79 -13.73 -2.10
N SER A 65 24.50 -13.51 -2.37
CA SER A 65 23.86 -13.88 -3.64
C SER A 65 23.21 -12.67 -4.31
N HIS A 66 22.96 -12.79 -5.62
CA HIS A 66 22.24 -11.77 -6.38
C HIS A 66 20.85 -11.48 -5.77
N GLN A 67 20.14 -12.54 -5.36
CA GLN A 67 18.82 -12.42 -4.73
C GLN A 67 18.88 -11.73 -3.37
N GLU A 68 19.89 -12.06 -2.55
CA GLU A 68 20.09 -11.41 -1.26
C GLU A 68 20.42 -9.92 -1.43
N ALA A 69 21.30 -9.57 -2.36
CA ALA A 69 21.62 -8.18 -2.67
C ALA A 69 20.37 -7.40 -3.14
N LEU A 70 19.51 -8.02 -3.95
CA LEU A 70 18.24 -7.43 -4.38
C LEU A 70 17.27 -7.25 -3.20
N ASN A 71 17.11 -8.25 -2.35
CA ASN A 71 16.26 -8.17 -1.17
C ASN A 71 16.74 -7.09 -0.20
N ASN A 72 18.06 -6.98 -0.01
CA ASN A 72 18.66 -5.94 0.81
C ASN A 72 18.45 -4.55 0.19
N TRP A 73 18.57 -4.41 -1.13
CA TRP A 73 18.22 -3.16 -1.82
C TRP A 73 16.76 -2.78 -1.60
N ILE A 74 15.81 -3.72 -1.78
CA ILE A 74 14.37 -3.50 -1.54
C ILE A 74 14.12 -3.04 -0.11
N ARG A 75 14.77 -3.67 0.88
CA ARG A 75 14.66 -3.29 2.28
C ARG A 75 15.14 -1.86 2.53
N TRP A 76 16.26 -1.46 1.93
CA TRP A 76 16.77 -0.10 2.04
C TRP A 76 15.88 0.92 1.33
N ALA A 77 15.31 0.59 0.18
CA ALA A 77 14.33 1.42 -0.52
C ALA A 77 13.06 1.64 0.31
N ASP A 78 12.51 0.59 0.93
CA ASP A 78 11.38 0.68 1.85
C ASP A 78 11.71 1.56 3.07
N TRP A 79 12.92 1.42 3.61
CA TRP A 79 13.36 2.23 4.75
C TRP A 79 13.56 3.71 4.37
N HIS A 80 14.13 3.98 3.19
CA HIS A 80 14.29 5.32 2.65
C HIS A 80 12.93 6.03 2.50
N HIS A 81 11.91 5.32 2.02
CA HIS A 81 10.54 5.84 1.94
C HIS A 81 9.92 6.13 3.31
N LYS A 82 10.14 5.25 4.29
CA LYS A 82 9.60 5.42 5.66
C LYS A 82 10.27 6.55 6.43
N MET A 83 11.54 6.80 6.17
CA MET A 83 12.33 7.84 6.83
C MET A 83 12.19 9.21 6.16
N ASP A 84 11.46 9.30 5.05
CA ASP A 84 11.13 10.57 4.44
C ASP A 84 10.19 11.38 5.36
N LEU A 85 10.80 12.20 6.22
CA LEU A 85 10.16 13.06 7.22
C LEU A 85 9.20 14.10 6.60
N SER A 86 9.16 14.23 5.27
CA SER A 86 8.13 15.02 4.58
C SER A 86 6.73 14.40 4.73
N ARG A 87 6.64 13.10 5.03
CA ARG A 87 5.40 12.43 5.47
C ARG A 87 5.14 12.68 6.96
N ARG A 88 4.98 13.94 7.37
CA ARG A 88 4.17 14.22 8.56
C ARG A 88 2.78 13.65 8.31
N ALA A 89 2.17 13.10 9.35
CA ALA A 89 0.80 12.61 9.29
C ALA A 89 -0.17 13.79 9.05
N THR A 90 -0.39 14.17 7.80
CA THR A 90 -1.69 14.69 7.38
C THR A 90 -2.61 13.48 7.32
N ASP A 91 -3.15 13.11 8.49
CA ASP A 91 -4.44 12.45 8.51
C ASP A 91 -5.35 13.27 7.60
N HIS A 92 -5.83 12.68 6.49
CA HIS A 92 -6.72 13.31 5.52
C HIS A 92 -8.11 13.61 6.09
N ARG A 93 -8.23 13.77 7.40
CA ARG A 93 -9.33 14.52 7.98
C ARG A 93 -9.23 15.95 7.48
N VAL A 94 -10.35 16.43 6.93
CA VAL A 94 -10.61 17.86 6.91
C VAL A 94 -10.29 18.38 8.30
N ASP A 95 -9.43 19.39 8.38
CA ASP A 95 -9.12 20.09 9.63
C ASP A 95 -10.43 20.28 10.38
N CYS A 96 -10.60 19.61 11.53
CA CYS A 96 -11.87 19.62 12.22
C CYS A 96 -12.17 21.09 12.53
N PRO A 97 -13.27 21.68 12.03
CA PRO A 97 -13.48 23.13 12.10
C PRO A 97 -13.60 23.64 13.54
N TYR A 98 -13.76 22.75 14.51
CA TYR A 98 -13.71 23.05 15.94
C TYR A 98 -12.44 22.43 16.52
N ASN A 99 -11.41 23.26 16.64
CA ASN A 99 -10.08 22.95 17.15
C ASN A 99 -10.12 22.66 18.66
N GLY A 100 -10.79 21.56 19.07
CA GLY A 100 -10.84 21.08 20.45
C GLY A 100 -11.52 22.00 21.48
N GLN A 101 -12.15 23.10 21.06
CA GLN A 101 -12.98 23.90 21.95
C GLN A 101 -14.31 23.18 22.16
N GLY A 102 -14.43 22.50 23.29
CA GLY A 102 -15.70 21.93 23.75
C GLY A 102 -16.79 23.00 23.69
N LEU A 103 -17.96 22.60 23.16
CA LEU A 103 -19.12 23.48 23.07
C LEU A 103 -19.44 24.07 24.44
N PRO A 104 -19.70 25.39 24.55
CA PRO A 104 -20.22 25.96 25.79
C PRO A 104 -21.56 25.28 26.13
N GLU A 105 -21.78 24.95 27.41
CA GLU A 105 -22.96 24.21 27.90
C GLU A 105 -24.31 24.81 27.47
N ASP A 106 -24.35 26.09 27.10
CA ASP A 106 -25.54 26.77 26.62
C ASP A 106 -26.08 26.25 25.28
N ALA A 107 -25.25 25.59 24.45
CA ALA A 107 -25.71 24.98 23.20
C ALA A 107 -26.48 23.66 23.40
N MET A 108 -26.42 23.05 24.59
CA MET A 108 -27.10 21.78 24.89
C MET A 108 -28.56 21.94 25.30
N ARG A 109 -29.01 23.16 25.63
CA ARG A 109 -30.41 23.45 26.05
C ARG A 109 -31.38 23.76 24.91
N GLN A 110 -30.93 23.77 23.66
CA GLN A 110 -31.73 24.23 22.52
C GLN A 110 -31.80 23.26 21.34
N ALA A 111 -31.81 21.97 21.62
CA ALA A 111 -32.35 21.00 20.68
C ALA A 111 -33.88 20.97 20.79
N PRO A 112 -34.67 21.37 19.77
CA PRO A 112 -36.08 20.98 19.72
C PRO A 112 -36.17 19.46 19.54
N ALA A 113 -37.09 18.85 20.28
CA ALA A 113 -37.30 17.40 20.33
C ALA A 113 -37.57 16.78 18.94
N PRO A 114 -37.17 15.52 18.70
CA PRO A 114 -37.58 14.80 17.50
C PRO A 114 -39.08 14.52 17.56
N GLU A 115 -39.87 15.21 16.73
CA GLU A 115 -41.27 14.85 16.46
C GLU A 115 -41.33 13.46 15.78
N THR A 116 -41.75 12.50 16.59
CA THR A 116 -42.53 11.30 16.28
C THR A 116 -42.78 10.91 14.81
N LEU A 117 -42.27 9.72 14.46
CA LEU A 117 -42.76 8.82 13.40
C LEU A 117 -44.30 8.68 13.42
N PRO A 118 -44.99 8.77 12.27
CA PRO A 118 -46.23 8.05 12.07
C PRO A 118 -45.91 6.63 11.57
N GLN A 119 -46.22 5.63 12.40
CA GLN A 119 -46.33 4.24 11.98
C GLN A 119 -47.44 4.13 10.92
N ALA A 120 -47.09 3.73 9.70
CA ALA A 120 -48.04 3.23 8.73
C ALA A 120 -48.07 1.70 8.80
N LYS A 121 -49.25 1.19 9.11
CA LYS A 121 -49.66 -0.21 9.25
C LYS A 121 -49.12 -1.11 8.14
N ALA A 122 -48.83 -2.35 8.56
CA ALA A 122 -48.76 -3.50 7.68
C ALA A 122 -50.05 -3.64 6.87
N GLU A 123 -49.94 -3.74 5.55
CA GLU A 123 -50.94 -4.38 4.69
C GLU A 123 -50.26 -4.93 3.44
N GLU A 124 -50.31 -6.26 3.37
CA GLU A 124 -50.22 -7.20 2.24
C GLU A 124 -49.57 -6.83 0.91
N ALA A 125 -48.64 -7.71 0.50
CA ALA A 125 -48.16 -7.84 -0.86
C ALA A 125 -49.26 -8.34 -1.81
N PRO A 126 -49.42 -7.74 -3.01
CA PRO A 126 -50.12 -8.39 -4.10
C PRO A 126 -49.12 -9.16 -4.97
N THR A 127 -49.16 -10.49 -4.84
CA THR A 127 -48.64 -11.48 -5.77
C THR A 127 -49.32 -11.31 -7.12
N LEU A 128 -48.54 -10.99 -8.16
CA LEU A 128 -49.00 -10.94 -9.54
C LEU A 128 -48.84 -12.34 -10.16
N GLU A 129 -49.91 -13.13 -10.09
CA GLU A 129 -50.07 -14.32 -10.91
C GLU A 129 -50.51 -13.91 -12.33
N LEU A 130 -49.76 -14.34 -13.35
CA LEU A 130 -50.30 -14.52 -14.70
C LEU A 130 -50.03 -15.95 -15.17
N ALA A 131 -51.03 -16.78 -14.87
CA ALA A 131 -51.53 -17.96 -15.56
C ALA A 131 -50.76 -18.55 -16.76
N GLY A 132 -50.59 -19.87 -16.69
CA GLY A 132 -51.09 -20.75 -17.75
C GLY A 132 -50.21 -21.94 -18.09
N GLY A 133 -50.58 -23.14 -17.63
CA GLY A 133 -50.07 -24.37 -18.26
C GLY A 133 -50.12 -25.67 -17.47
N ALA A 134 -51.31 -26.12 -17.10
CA ALA A 134 -51.72 -27.55 -17.00
C ALA A 134 -50.80 -28.59 -16.30
N SER A 135 -51.17 -28.90 -15.06
CA SER A 135 -51.12 -30.25 -14.44
C SER A 135 -52.16 -31.18 -15.12
N PRO A 136 -52.36 -32.49 -14.78
CA PRO A 136 -51.88 -33.22 -13.59
C PRO A 136 -51.50 -34.71 -13.85
N GLY A 137 -51.10 -35.42 -12.78
CA GLY A 137 -51.50 -36.84 -12.65
C GLY A 137 -50.49 -37.81 -12.05
N SER A 138 -50.61 -37.99 -10.74
CA SER A 138 -50.33 -39.18 -9.91
C SER A 138 -49.92 -40.49 -10.61
N LEU A 139 -48.79 -41.07 -10.17
CA LEU A 139 -48.71 -42.27 -9.30
C LEU A 139 -47.25 -42.52 -8.88
#